data_AF-A0A914ZHL9-F1
#
_entry.id   AF-A0A914ZHL9-F1
#
_cell.length_a   1.000
_cell.length_b   1.000
_cell.length_c   1.000
_cell.angle_alpha   90.00
_cell.angle_beta   90.00
_cell.angle_gamma   90.00
#
_symmetry.space_group_name_H-M   'P 1'
#
loop_
_entity.id
_entity.type
_entity.pdbx_description
1 polymer ?
#
loop_
_entity_poly.entity_id
_entity_poly.type
_entity_poly.pdbx_seq_one_letter_code
_entity_poly.pdbx_strand_id
1 'polypeptide(L)'
;QLTFFTGFLALMGDAEKNGRHCLFFYRLVSPSKNCCDEKKAIESPPAVYLPERFSQLQNSPPTCEDSQLKMVHNISITTHSMKTRHSQNGFISAITLKKNGVSELMVRTDGEELRMIRRFFGRTYGPFVVRDEVRAFAVLFYIIFLVFAIVGCVKFKEGLDPEKLVANNHYIAAYFKDLKKFWIEGPQLHVALLKPPNFADPVQREKLMAVVRAFENTKYTLGRQGTIFFFLEYLNYLDQVNAELENTKRLWNAKLRTWLKYTGGSNQWATDIKFNETDDTIQAFRFQIALKNVAEPNDHKTATRLLRAIADQQPFEVQVYHEIFPFADQYLIIMPATIRNVFISLICMSIIALLLIPSLPSCKFCASRSTSYQGM
;
A
#
# COMPACT_ATOMS: atom_id res chain seq x y z
N GLN A 1 -18.26 9.05 0.14
CA GLN A 1 -18.37 10.34 0.86
C GLN A 1 -19.62 11.12 0.51
N LEU A 2 -19.91 11.42 -0.77
CA LEU A 2 -21.05 12.27 -1.17
C LEU A 2 -22.38 11.92 -0.46
N THR A 3 -22.79 10.64 -0.49
CA THR A 3 -24.06 10.14 0.05
C THR A 3 -24.30 10.43 1.53
N PHE A 4 -23.26 10.43 2.37
CA PHE A 4 -23.37 10.76 3.79
C PHE A 4 -23.74 12.23 4.00
N PHE A 5 -23.04 13.14 3.30
CA PHE A 5 -23.32 14.58 3.38
C PHE A 5 -24.67 14.93 2.77
N THR A 6 -25.09 14.27 1.68
CA THR A 6 -26.44 14.48 1.10
C THR A 6 -27.55 14.03 2.06
N GLY A 7 -27.35 12.90 2.77
CA GLY A 7 -28.28 12.44 3.80
C GLY A 7 -28.37 13.40 5.00
N PHE A 8 -27.22 13.88 5.48
CA PHE A 8 -27.17 14.86 6.57
C PHE A 8 -27.86 16.18 6.19
N LEU A 9 -27.58 16.72 4.99
CA LEU A 9 -28.23 17.92 4.46
C LEU A 9 -29.75 17.79 4.34
N ALA A 10 -30.24 16.63 3.88
CA ALA A 10 -31.68 16.37 3.81
C ALA A 10 -32.35 16.35 5.20
N LEU A 11 -31.66 15.79 6.20
CA LEU A 11 -32.16 15.68 7.57
C LEU A 11 -32.17 17.04 8.30
N MET A 12 -31.15 17.89 8.07
CA MET A 12 -31.15 19.26 8.59
C MET A 12 -32.19 20.16 7.92
N GLY A 13 -32.47 19.96 6.62
CA GLY A 13 -33.50 20.72 5.90
C GLY A 13 -34.93 20.44 6.39
N ASP A 14 -35.23 19.22 6.84
CA ASP A 14 -36.54 18.93 7.46
C ASP A 14 -36.63 19.45 8.90
N ALA A 15 -35.51 19.49 9.65
CA ALA A 15 -35.47 20.15 10.95
C ALA A 15 -35.77 21.67 10.86
N GLU A 16 -35.20 22.34 9.85
CA GLU A 16 -35.43 23.77 9.57
C GLU A 16 -36.90 24.06 9.22
N LYS A 17 -37.49 23.23 8.36
CA LYS A 17 -38.92 23.30 7.99
C LYS A 17 -39.85 23.17 9.20
N ASN A 18 -39.44 22.43 10.23
CA ASN A 18 -40.17 22.26 11.49
C ASN A 18 -39.89 23.37 12.52
N GLY A 19 -39.29 24.51 12.10
CA GLY A 19 -39.01 25.65 12.96
C GLY A 19 -37.89 25.41 13.97
N ARG A 20 -36.92 24.53 13.66
CA ARG A 20 -35.75 24.26 14.50
C ARG A 20 -34.47 24.66 13.77
N HIS A 21 -33.53 25.28 14.47
CA HIS A 21 -32.29 25.73 13.85
C HIS A 21 -31.47 24.56 13.26
N CYS A 22 -31.10 24.64 11.98
CA CYS A 22 -30.52 23.55 11.18
C CYS A 22 -29.16 22.99 11.66
N LEU A 23 -28.51 23.65 12.61
CA LEU A 23 -27.24 23.21 13.24
C LEU A 23 -27.34 22.94 14.74
N PHE A 24 -28.37 23.44 15.41
CA PHE A 24 -28.44 23.48 16.89
C PHE A 24 -29.78 23.00 17.47
N PHE A 25 -30.76 22.65 16.62
CA PHE A 25 -32.06 22.06 16.95
C PHE A 25 -32.96 22.81 17.95
N TYR A 26 -32.57 23.99 18.43
CA TYR A 26 -33.43 24.83 19.26
C TYR A 26 -34.65 25.31 18.47
N ARG A 27 -35.77 25.47 19.18
CA ARG A 27 -37.05 25.91 18.60
C ARG A 27 -37.00 27.41 18.37
N LEU A 28 -37.16 27.85 17.13
CA LEU A 28 -37.31 29.25 16.78
C LEU A 28 -38.71 29.71 17.22
N VAL A 29 -38.78 30.66 18.15
CA VAL A 29 -40.02 31.38 18.43
C VAL A 29 -40.32 32.26 17.22
N SER A 30 -41.47 32.06 16.57
CA SER A 30 -41.84 32.93 15.45
C SER A 30 -42.15 34.34 15.97
N PRO A 31 -41.65 35.42 15.34
CA PRO A 31 -42.10 36.76 15.68
C PRO A 31 -43.62 36.85 15.42
N SER A 32 -44.34 37.46 16.35
CA SER A 32 -45.77 37.70 16.21
C SER A 32 -46.03 38.63 15.02
N LYS A 33 -47.08 38.34 14.24
CA LYS A 33 -47.66 39.35 13.34
C LYS A 33 -48.12 40.54 14.18
N ASN A 34 -47.45 41.69 14.01
CA ASN A 34 -48.03 43.03 14.08
C ASN A 34 -46.97 44.06 13.64
N CYS A 35 -47.44 45.13 12.98
CA CYS A 35 -46.72 46.23 12.31
C CYS A 35 -46.55 46.09 10.79
N CYS A 36 -47.66 46.28 10.07
CA CYS A 36 -47.61 47.16 8.91
C CYS A 36 -47.45 48.62 9.40
N ASP A 37 -46.90 49.46 8.52
CA ASP A 37 -46.76 50.93 8.60
C ASP A 37 -45.43 51.46 9.17
N GLU A 38 -44.41 51.53 8.29
CA GLU A 38 -43.93 52.84 7.82
C GLU A 38 -43.18 52.73 6.48
N LYS A 39 -43.51 53.61 5.53
CA LYS A 39 -42.75 53.82 4.29
C LYS A 39 -41.94 55.10 4.40
N LYS A 40 -40.61 55.01 4.41
CA LYS A 40 -39.62 55.88 3.73
C LYS A 40 -38.30 55.93 4.50
N ALA A 41 -37.20 55.58 3.83
CA ALA A 41 -35.99 56.39 3.66
C ALA A 41 -34.85 55.49 3.17
N ILE A 42 -34.29 55.81 2.01
CA ILE A 42 -32.99 55.28 1.55
C ILE A 42 -32.01 56.41 1.80
N GLU A 43 -30.99 56.21 2.63
CA GLU A 43 -29.77 57.03 2.62
C GLU A 43 -28.59 56.36 3.35
N SER A 44 -27.38 56.77 2.99
CA SER A 44 -26.05 56.26 3.38
C SER A 44 -25.01 57.35 3.09
N PRO A 45 -23.71 57.26 3.46
CA PRO A 45 -22.97 56.54 4.52
C PRO A 45 -22.26 57.55 5.48
N PRO A 46 -21.15 57.24 6.21
CA PRO A 46 -19.79 57.40 5.65
C PRO A 46 -18.70 56.43 6.21
N ALA A 47 -17.43 56.57 5.77
CA ALA A 47 -16.28 55.69 6.10
C ALA A 47 -15.01 56.44 6.56
N VAL A 48 -14.12 55.76 7.30
CA VAL A 48 -12.78 56.13 7.83
C VAL A 48 -12.05 54.82 8.24
N TYR A 49 -10.73 54.54 8.10
CA TYR A 49 -9.64 54.94 7.20
C TYR A 49 -8.38 54.03 7.46
N LEU A 50 -7.21 54.38 6.88
CA LEU A 50 -5.80 53.96 7.20
C LEU A 50 -5.27 52.58 6.71
N PRO A 51 -4.02 52.52 6.19
CA PRO A 51 -3.50 53.34 5.08
C PRO A 51 -2.65 52.57 4.04
N GLU A 52 -2.55 53.09 2.82
CA GLU A 52 -1.45 52.78 1.90
C GLU A 52 -0.21 53.67 2.16
N ARG A 53 0.98 53.18 1.83
CA ARG A 53 2.12 54.05 1.47
C ARG A 53 2.98 53.47 0.35
N PHE A 54 2.98 54.20 -0.77
CA PHE A 54 4.00 54.25 -1.83
C PHE A 54 4.23 53.04 -2.73
N SER A 55 3.44 53.00 -3.81
CA SER A 55 4.01 52.85 -5.16
C SER A 55 4.66 54.16 -5.62
N GLN A 56 5.87 54.11 -6.21
CA GLN A 56 6.29 54.81 -7.44
C GLN A 56 7.81 54.65 -7.65
N LEU A 57 8.24 54.14 -8.81
CA LEU A 57 9.15 54.83 -9.76
C LEU A 57 9.37 54.01 -11.06
N GLN A 58 9.41 54.74 -12.19
CA GLN A 58 10.06 54.46 -13.50
C GLN A 58 9.94 53.10 -14.27
N ASN A 59 9.18 53.14 -15.38
CA ASN A 59 9.59 52.94 -16.80
C ASN A 59 10.81 52.06 -17.21
N SER A 60 10.52 50.92 -17.87
CA SER A 60 10.95 50.47 -19.23
C SER A 60 12.47 50.22 -19.61
N PRO A 61 12.79 49.43 -20.69
CA PRO A 61 13.78 48.32 -20.69
C PRO A 61 15.14 48.61 -21.39
N PRO A 62 16.12 47.65 -21.50
CA PRO A 62 16.21 46.77 -22.71
C PRO A 62 16.99 45.41 -22.59
N THR A 63 16.99 44.60 -23.69
CA THR A 63 18.01 43.59 -24.15
C THR A 63 18.40 42.39 -23.25
N CYS A 64 18.87 41.21 -23.70
CA CYS A 64 18.80 40.39 -24.93
C CYS A 64 19.65 39.12 -24.64
N GLU A 65 19.22 37.96 -25.15
CA GLU A 65 20.04 36.86 -25.73
C GLU A 65 21.11 36.11 -24.88
N ASP A 66 21.44 34.83 -25.14
CA ASP A 66 20.73 33.70 -25.78
C ASP A 66 21.49 32.41 -25.40
N SER A 67 20.84 31.23 -25.47
CA SER A 67 21.48 29.92 -25.71
C SER A 67 20.43 28.80 -25.80
N GLN A 68 20.10 28.50 -27.05
CA GLN A 68 19.24 27.43 -27.59
C GLN A 68 19.71 26.00 -27.14
N LEU A 69 18.92 24.92 -27.22
CA LEU A 69 18.54 24.28 -28.49
C LEU A 69 17.22 23.48 -28.50
N LYS A 70 16.59 23.53 -29.67
CA LYS A 70 15.31 22.96 -30.12
C LYS A 70 15.33 21.43 -30.31
N MET A 71 14.15 20.80 -30.33
CA MET A 71 13.53 20.39 -31.61
C MET A 71 12.03 20.05 -31.47
N VAL A 72 11.30 20.32 -32.56
CA VAL A 72 9.86 20.06 -32.74
C VAL A 72 9.71 18.90 -33.71
N HIS A 73 8.72 18.03 -33.50
CA HIS A 73 8.12 17.28 -34.60
C HIS A 73 6.62 17.07 -34.39
N ASN A 74 5.82 17.49 -35.37
CA ASN A 74 4.38 17.19 -35.45
C ASN A 74 4.20 15.83 -36.12
N ILE A 75 3.42 14.93 -35.52
CA ILE A 75 2.74 13.83 -36.23
C ILE A 75 1.30 13.71 -35.70
N SER A 76 0.35 13.67 -36.63
CA SER A 76 -1.08 13.51 -36.39
C SER A 76 -1.48 12.07 -36.10
N ILE A 77 -2.52 11.88 -35.27
CA ILE A 77 -3.24 10.60 -35.19
C ILE A 77 -4.66 10.80 -35.70
N THR A 78 -4.95 10.16 -36.84
CA THR A 78 -6.26 10.02 -37.46
C THR A 78 -7.16 9.11 -36.64
N THR A 79 -8.39 9.56 -36.33
CA THR A 79 -9.50 8.64 -36.03
C THR A 79 -10.44 8.59 -37.23
N HIS A 80 -10.49 7.44 -37.90
CA HIS A 80 -11.32 7.24 -39.08
C HIS A 80 -12.81 7.29 -38.72
N SER A 81 -13.56 8.14 -39.41
CA SER A 81 -15.02 8.07 -39.43
C SER A 81 -15.45 6.85 -40.25
N MET A 82 -16.06 5.86 -39.60
CA MET A 82 -16.96 4.93 -40.30
C MET A 82 -18.38 5.48 -40.27
N LYS A 83 -18.99 5.49 -41.45
CA LYS A 83 -20.25 6.16 -41.76
C LYS A 83 -21.35 5.12 -41.96
N THR A 84 -22.41 5.21 -41.18
CA THR A 84 -23.65 4.45 -41.43
C THR A 84 -24.79 5.45 -41.62
N ARG A 85 -25.55 5.29 -42.71
CA ARG A 85 -26.61 6.23 -43.16
C ARG A 85 -27.98 5.80 -42.62
N HIS A 86 -28.79 6.78 -42.20
CA HIS A 86 -30.24 6.97 -42.42
C HIS A 86 -30.72 8.08 -41.46
N SER A 87 -31.73 8.91 -41.72
CA SER A 87 -32.45 9.24 -42.96
C SER A 87 -32.87 10.73 -42.88
N GLN A 88 -33.22 11.34 -44.00
CA GLN A 88 -33.73 12.73 -44.03
C GLN A 88 -35.12 12.82 -43.39
N ASN A 89 -35.39 13.91 -42.66
CA ASN A 89 -36.34 14.93 -43.12
C ASN A 89 -36.18 16.20 -42.27
N GLY A 90 -36.21 17.35 -42.93
CA GLY A 90 -35.79 18.62 -42.33
C GLY A 90 -36.93 19.53 -41.90
N PHE A 91 -36.55 20.58 -41.18
CA PHE A 91 -37.30 21.84 -41.19
C PHE A 91 -36.28 22.98 -41.16
N ILE A 92 -36.15 23.69 -42.29
CA ILE A 92 -35.42 24.96 -42.33
C ILE A 92 -36.35 26.04 -41.80
N SER A 93 -35.91 26.82 -40.82
CA SER A 93 -36.51 28.09 -40.48
C SER A 93 -35.41 29.05 -40.05
N ALA A 94 -35.46 30.27 -40.58
CA ALA A 94 -34.30 31.15 -40.68
C ALA A 94 -33.78 31.67 -39.33
N ILE A 95 -32.46 31.84 -39.25
CA ILE A 95 -31.81 32.66 -38.23
C ILE A 95 -32.22 34.12 -38.49
N THR A 96 -33.18 34.62 -37.73
CA THR A 96 -33.45 36.07 -37.65
C THR A 96 -32.84 36.59 -36.36
N LEU A 97 -31.85 37.45 -36.51
CA LEU A 97 -31.10 38.07 -35.42
C LEU A 97 -32.03 39.02 -34.64
N LYS A 98 -32.51 38.57 -33.46
CA LYS A 98 -33.13 39.46 -32.47
C LYS A 98 -32.19 39.59 -31.28
N LYS A 99 -31.61 40.80 -31.16
CA LYS A 99 -30.73 41.20 -30.06
C LYS A 99 -31.49 41.11 -28.73
N ASN A 100 -30.77 40.73 -27.66
CA ASN A 100 -31.19 40.67 -26.25
C ASN A 100 -32.14 39.49 -25.90
N GLY A 101 -31.61 38.50 -25.16
CA GLY A 101 -32.39 37.40 -24.58
C GLY A 101 -31.64 36.09 -24.26
N VAL A 102 -30.42 35.88 -24.81
CA VAL A 102 -29.78 34.56 -24.79
C VAL A 102 -29.02 34.23 -23.49
N SER A 103 -28.45 35.21 -22.79
CA SER A 103 -27.75 34.94 -21.52
C SER A 103 -28.67 34.50 -20.38
N GLU A 104 -29.95 34.89 -20.43
CA GLU A 104 -30.91 34.53 -19.38
C GLU A 104 -31.40 33.08 -19.54
N LEU A 105 -31.55 32.58 -20.77
CA LEU A 105 -32.08 31.22 -21.01
C LEU A 105 -31.11 30.11 -20.52
N MET A 106 -29.81 30.26 -20.76
CA MET A 106 -28.81 29.24 -20.42
C MET A 106 -28.59 29.16 -18.89
N VAL A 107 -28.42 30.31 -18.23
CA VAL A 107 -28.33 30.41 -16.76
C VAL A 107 -29.63 29.93 -16.08
N ARG A 108 -30.78 30.18 -16.71
CA ARG A 108 -32.08 29.73 -16.20
C ARG A 108 -32.23 28.21 -16.29
N THR A 109 -31.70 27.55 -17.31
CA THR A 109 -31.75 26.09 -17.47
C THR A 109 -30.96 25.39 -16.35
N ASP A 110 -29.70 25.81 -16.11
CA ASP A 110 -28.88 25.27 -15.01
C ASP A 110 -29.54 25.49 -13.64
N GLY A 111 -30.14 26.66 -13.43
CA GLY A 111 -30.93 26.96 -12.24
C GLY A 111 -32.21 26.13 -12.13
N GLU A 112 -32.89 25.81 -13.23
CA GLU A 112 -34.09 24.96 -13.26
C GLU A 112 -33.75 23.49 -12.95
N GLU A 113 -32.68 22.94 -13.53
CA GLU A 113 -32.13 21.62 -13.19
C GLU A 113 -31.77 21.52 -11.70
N LEU A 114 -30.98 22.46 -11.17
CA LEU A 114 -30.64 22.50 -9.74
C LEU A 114 -31.88 22.64 -8.83
N ARG A 115 -32.92 23.38 -9.28
CA ARG A 115 -34.20 23.48 -8.57
C ARG A 115 -34.98 22.16 -8.61
N MET A 116 -34.94 21.40 -9.70
CA MET A 116 -35.57 20.08 -9.79
C MET A 116 -34.84 19.07 -8.90
N ILE A 117 -33.51 19.01 -8.96
CA ILE A 117 -32.67 18.16 -8.09
C ILE A 117 -32.93 18.48 -6.61
N ARG A 118 -32.91 19.77 -6.22
CA ARG A 118 -33.22 20.18 -4.83
C ARG A 118 -34.63 19.78 -4.39
N ARG A 119 -35.63 19.88 -5.27
CA ARG A 119 -37.01 19.45 -4.98
C ARG A 119 -37.09 17.92 -4.82
N PHE A 120 -36.43 17.15 -5.68
CA PHE A 120 -36.36 15.69 -5.57
C PHE A 120 -35.69 15.25 -4.26
N PHE A 121 -34.51 15.78 -3.94
CA PHE A 121 -33.81 15.45 -2.71
C PHE A 121 -34.60 15.87 -1.45
N GLY A 122 -35.21 17.06 -1.44
CA GLY A 122 -35.93 17.57 -0.28
C GLY A 122 -37.34 17.02 -0.08
N ARG A 123 -38.09 16.68 -1.15
CA ARG A 123 -39.49 16.22 -1.04
C ARG A 123 -39.65 14.71 -1.18
N THR A 124 -38.81 14.05 -1.97
CA THR A 124 -38.97 12.63 -2.30
C THR A 124 -37.94 11.78 -1.58
N TYR A 125 -36.65 12.09 -1.73
CA TYR A 125 -35.57 11.25 -1.18
C TYR A 125 -35.39 11.38 0.33
N GLY A 126 -35.30 12.62 0.85
CA GLY A 126 -35.12 12.87 2.29
C GLY A 126 -36.21 12.20 3.16
N PRO A 127 -37.50 12.48 2.93
CA PRO A 127 -38.60 11.86 3.67
C PRO A 127 -38.75 10.35 3.43
N PHE A 128 -38.10 9.77 2.42
CA PHE A 128 -38.06 8.32 2.19
C PHE A 128 -36.97 7.66 3.03
N VAL A 129 -35.73 8.18 3.00
CA VAL A 129 -34.59 7.65 3.76
C VAL A 129 -34.76 7.82 5.28
N VAL A 130 -35.45 8.87 5.72
CA VAL A 130 -35.68 9.14 7.15
C VAL A 130 -36.73 8.20 7.77
N ARG A 131 -37.56 7.47 7.00
CA ARG A 131 -38.53 6.51 7.56
C ARG A 131 -37.84 5.44 8.39
N ASP A 132 -38.39 5.11 9.55
CA ASP A 132 -37.74 4.18 10.49
C ASP A 132 -37.56 2.76 9.91
N GLU A 133 -38.50 2.28 9.10
CA GLU A 133 -38.38 1.03 8.32
C GLU A 133 -37.17 1.06 7.38
N VAL A 134 -37.08 2.08 6.51
CA VAL A 134 -36.00 2.25 5.54
C VAL A 134 -34.66 2.44 6.24
N ARG A 135 -34.65 3.15 7.38
CA ARG A 135 -33.47 3.34 8.23
C ARG A 135 -32.99 2.02 8.84
N ALA A 136 -33.91 1.19 9.35
CA ALA A 136 -33.58 -0.13 9.89
C ALA A 136 -33.01 -1.05 8.82
N PHE A 137 -33.62 -1.10 7.63
CA PHE A 137 -33.06 -1.83 6.48
C PHE A 137 -31.68 -1.30 6.05
N ALA A 138 -31.49 0.01 5.98
CA ALA A 138 -30.20 0.61 5.61
C ALA A 138 -29.08 0.26 6.62
N VAL A 139 -29.38 0.29 7.93
CA VAL A 139 -28.45 -0.14 8.97
C VAL A 139 -28.14 -1.64 8.87
N LEU A 140 -29.15 -2.48 8.63
CA LEU A 140 -28.97 -3.93 8.42
C LEU A 140 -28.05 -4.21 7.23
N PHE A 141 -28.29 -3.59 6.06
CA PHE A 141 -27.43 -3.71 4.89
C PHE A 141 -26.00 -3.21 5.16
N TYR A 142 -25.84 -2.14 5.94
CA TYR A 142 -24.52 -1.62 6.30
C TYR A 142 -23.75 -2.57 7.25
N ILE A 143 -24.43 -3.19 8.21
CA ILE A 143 -23.84 -4.23 9.07
C ILE A 143 -23.41 -5.44 8.24
N ILE A 144 -24.27 -5.92 7.33
CA ILE A 144 -23.94 -7.02 6.41
C ILE A 144 -22.71 -6.66 5.56
N PHE A 145 -22.66 -5.46 5.00
CA PHE A 145 -21.51 -4.96 4.24
C PHE A 145 -20.22 -4.91 5.09
N LEU A 146 -20.30 -4.43 6.35
CA LEU A 146 -19.16 -4.44 7.27
C LEU A 146 -18.66 -5.86 7.57
N VAL A 147 -19.57 -6.81 7.80
CA VAL A 147 -19.20 -8.22 8.02
C VAL A 147 -18.48 -8.79 6.79
N PHE A 148 -19.01 -8.57 5.58
CA PHE A 148 -18.34 -9.00 4.35
C PHE A 148 -16.97 -8.33 4.15
N ALA A 149 -16.85 -7.03 4.45
CA ALA A 149 -15.59 -6.30 4.37
C ALA A 149 -14.54 -6.86 5.35
N ILE A 150 -14.92 -7.11 6.62
CA ILE A 150 -14.04 -7.68 7.64
C ILE A 150 -13.60 -9.10 7.23
N VAL A 151 -14.52 -9.95 6.76
CA VAL A 151 -14.20 -11.30 6.25
C VAL A 151 -13.24 -11.21 5.06
N GLY A 152 -13.46 -10.26 4.14
CA GLY A 152 -12.56 -10.00 3.01
C GLY A 152 -11.16 -9.58 3.46
N CYS A 153 -11.04 -8.67 4.43
CA CYS A 153 -9.76 -8.27 5.00
C CYS A 153 -9.01 -9.42 5.69
N VAL A 154 -9.71 -10.30 6.42
CA VAL A 154 -9.10 -11.46 7.09
C VAL A 154 -8.70 -12.56 6.10
N LYS A 155 -9.39 -12.70 4.96
CA LYS A 155 -9.07 -13.67 3.90
C LYS A 155 -8.12 -13.14 2.82
N PHE A 156 -7.64 -11.90 2.96
CA PHE A 156 -6.71 -11.30 2.01
C PHE A 156 -5.37 -12.04 2.02
N LYS A 157 -4.97 -12.60 0.87
CA LYS A 157 -3.65 -13.21 0.69
C LYS A 157 -2.62 -12.12 0.38
N GLU A 158 -1.59 -12.03 1.20
CA GLU A 158 -0.45 -11.13 0.96
C GLU A 158 0.51 -11.71 -0.10
N GLY A 159 0.96 -10.86 -1.02
CA GLY A 159 1.99 -11.22 -2.01
C GLY A 159 1.76 -10.62 -3.39
N LEU A 160 2.84 -10.47 -4.14
CA LEU A 160 2.82 -10.06 -5.54
C LEU A 160 3.39 -11.19 -6.39
N ASP A 161 2.56 -11.81 -7.22
CA ASP A 161 3.00 -12.79 -8.22
C ASP A 161 3.75 -12.07 -9.35
N PRO A 162 5.00 -12.44 -9.69
CA PRO A 162 5.72 -11.86 -10.83
C PRO A 162 4.98 -12.06 -12.17
N GLU A 163 4.25 -13.16 -12.30
CA GLU A 163 3.35 -13.48 -13.41
C GLU A 163 2.29 -12.38 -13.66
N LYS A 164 1.79 -11.73 -12.59
CA LYS A 164 0.74 -10.69 -12.67
C LYS A 164 1.29 -9.28 -12.91
N LEU A 165 2.62 -9.11 -12.94
CA LEU A 165 3.27 -7.84 -13.27
C LEU A 165 3.38 -7.57 -14.77
N VAL A 166 3.16 -8.60 -15.60
CA VAL A 166 3.34 -8.53 -17.05
C VAL A 166 2.00 -8.74 -17.73
N ALA A 167 1.80 -8.13 -18.91
CA ALA A 167 0.60 -8.36 -19.71
C ALA A 167 0.45 -9.86 -20.04
N ASN A 168 -0.78 -10.39 -19.90
CA ASN A 168 -1.10 -11.82 -20.05
C ASN A 168 -0.63 -12.45 -21.38
N ASN A 169 -0.50 -11.65 -22.45
CA ASN A 169 -0.08 -12.11 -23.77
C ASN A 169 1.44 -12.12 -23.98
N HIS A 170 2.23 -11.74 -22.97
CA HIS A 170 3.69 -11.67 -23.07
C HIS A 170 4.33 -12.99 -22.64
N TYR A 171 5.38 -13.44 -23.35
CA TYR A 171 6.05 -14.72 -23.08
C TYR A 171 6.59 -14.85 -21.65
N ILE A 172 6.95 -13.73 -21.00
CA ILE A 172 7.43 -13.70 -19.60
C ILE A 172 6.35 -14.20 -18.61
N ALA A 173 5.05 -13.98 -18.89
CA ALA A 173 3.99 -14.51 -18.03
C ALA A 173 3.96 -16.05 -18.07
N ALA A 174 4.11 -16.65 -19.26
CA ALA A 174 4.26 -18.09 -19.42
C ALA A 174 5.55 -18.60 -18.76
N TYR A 175 6.68 -17.90 -18.94
CA TYR A 175 7.95 -18.23 -18.27
C TYR A 175 7.81 -18.29 -16.74
N PHE A 176 7.23 -17.27 -16.09
CA PHE A 176 7.03 -17.30 -14.63
C PHE A 176 6.06 -18.40 -14.18
N LYS A 177 5.04 -18.70 -14.97
CA LYS A 177 4.09 -19.79 -14.71
C LYS A 177 4.76 -21.17 -14.77
N ASP A 178 5.71 -21.37 -15.69
CA ASP A 178 6.50 -22.58 -15.77
C ASP A 178 7.61 -22.60 -14.70
N LEU A 179 8.24 -21.47 -14.40
CA LEU A 179 9.25 -21.32 -13.34
C LEU A 179 8.71 -21.74 -11.96
N LYS A 180 7.45 -21.41 -11.66
CA LYS A 180 6.74 -21.87 -10.44
C LYS A 180 6.74 -23.40 -10.26
N LYS A 181 6.82 -24.19 -11.34
CA LYS A 181 6.92 -25.65 -11.27
C LYS A 181 8.30 -26.09 -10.76
N PHE A 182 9.36 -25.38 -11.17
CA PHE A 182 10.73 -25.60 -10.70
C PHE A 182 10.98 -25.06 -9.28
N TRP A 183 10.15 -24.13 -8.78
CA TRP A 183 10.19 -23.68 -7.38
C TRP A 183 9.55 -24.67 -6.38
N ILE A 184 8.98 -25.77 -6.87
CA ILE A 184 8.55 -26.89 -6.02
C ILE A 184 9.78 -27.63 -5.49
N GLU A 185 10.80 -27.86 -6.33
CA GLU A 185 12.08 -28.49 -5.98
C GLU A 185 13.20 -27.91 -6.86
N GLY A 186 14.15 -27.17 -6.29
CA GLY A 186 15.23 -26.59 -7.08
C GLY A 186 16.02 -25.42 -6.47
N PRO A 187 15.38 -24.39 -5.86
CA PRO A 187 16.10 -23.18 -5.44
C PRO A 187 17.14 -23.48 -4.35
N GLN A 188 18.37 -22.96 -4.49
CA GLN A 188 19.48 -23.28 -3.58
C GLN A 188 19.68 -22.17 -2.55
N LEU A 189 19.45 -22.50 -1.28
CA LEU A 189 19.77 -21.66 -0.14
C LEU A 189 21.28 -21.66 0.11
N HIS A 190 21.91 -20.50 0.10
CA HIS A 190 23.32 -20.37 0.50
C HIS A 190 23.39 -20.03 2.00
N VAL A 191 24.12 -20.83 2.76
CA VAL A 191 24.35 -20.62 4.19
C VAL A 191 25.85 -20.39 4.40
N ALA A 192 26.23 -19.18 4.79
CA ALA A 192 27.61 -18.75 4.99
C ALA A 192 27.96 -18.71 6.48
N LEU A 193 29.12 -19.24 6.85
CA LEU A 193 29.70 -19.08 8.19
C LEU A 193 30.85 -18.07 8.12
N LEU A 194 30.69 -16.94 8.81
CA LEU A 194 31.63 -15.82 8.77
C LEU A 194 32.86 -15.99 9.67
N LYS A 195 32.83 -16.96 10.59
CA LYS A 195 33.97 -17.39 11.41
C LYS A 195 33.86 -18.91 11.62
N PRO A 196 34.55 -19.74 10.81
CA PRO A 196 34.42 -21.18 10.89
C PRO A 196 35.08 -21.74 12.15
N PRO A 197 34.53 -22.81 12.74
CA PRO A 197 35.21 -23.55 13.80
C PRO A 197 36.54 -24.15 13.34
N ASN A 198 37.36 -24.55 14.31
CA ASN A 198 38.53 -25.37 14.05
C ASN A 198 38.11 -26.77 13.61
N PHE A 199 38.17 -27.03 12.30
CA PHE A 199 37.89 -28.33 11.69
C PHE A 199 38.79 -29.47 12.16
N ALA A 200 39.84 -29.21 12.95
CA ALA A 200 40.65 -30.25 13.59
C ALA A 200 39.96 -30.88 14.81
N ASP A 201 39.10 -30.12 15.53
CA ASP A 201 38.55 -30.55 16.81
C ASP A 201 37.26 -31.38 16.60
N PRO A 202 37.18 -32.64 17.06
CA PRO A 202 36.01 -33.50 16.81
C PRO A 202 34.71 -32.92 17.38
N VAL A 203 34.77 -32.31 18.56
CA VAL A 203 33.62 -31.63 19.20
C VAL A 203 33.11 -30.46 18.37
N GLN A 204 34.00 -29.73 17.68
CA GLN A 204 33.59 -28.61 16.83
C GLN A 204 33.05 -29.09 15.47
N ARG A 205 33.60 -30.17 14.90
CA ARG A 205 33.01 -30.87 13.74
C ARG A 205 31.58 -31.30 14.03
N GLU A 206 31.32 -31.92 15.17
CA GLU A 206 29.98 -32.37 15.54
C GLU A 206 28.99 -31.20 15.67
N LYS A 207 29.39 -30.10 16.31
CA LYS A 207 28.58 -28.86 16.38
C LYS A 207 28.27 -28.30 15.00
N LEU A 208 29.24 -28.30 14.08
CA LEU A 208 29.01 -27.87 12.70
C LEU A 208 28.04 -28.81 11.96
N MET A 209 28.16 -30.12 12.16
CA MET A 209 27.24 -31.09 11.59
C MET A 209 25.83 -30.98 12.19
N ALA A 210 25.70 -30.60 13.46
CA ALA A 210 24.42 -30.29 14.09
C ALA A 210 23.75 -29.06 13.46
N VAL A 211 24.52 -28.01 13.15
CA VAL A 211 24.04 -26.82 12.43
C VAL A 211 23.52 -27.18 11.03
N VAL A 212 24.28 -27.97 10.26
CA VAL A 212 23.82 -28.46 8.95
C VAL A 212 22.53 -29.28 9.09
N ARG A 213 22.44 -30.18 10.06
CA ARG A 213 21.21 -30.95 10.36
C ARG A 213 20.03 -30.06 10.75
N ALA A 214 20.26 -28.93 11.43
CA ALA A 214 19.19 -27.98 11.79
C ALA A 214 18.57 -27.32 10.56
N PHE A 215 19.38 -26.99 9.54
CA PHE A 215 18.87 -26.50 8.25
C PHE A 215 18.30 -27.62 7.35
N GLU A 216 18.80 -28.85 7.44
CA GLU A 216 18.24 -30.00 6.71
C GLU A 216 16.86 -30.41 7.20
N ASN A 217 16.60 -30.31 8.51
CA ASN A 217 15.37 -30.79 9.16
C ASN A 217 14.23 -29.75 9.16
N THR A 218 14.01 -29.03 8.04
CA THR A 218 12.92 -28.04 7.94
C THR A 218 11.83 -28.44 6.95
N LYS A 219 10.64 -27.86 7.13
CA LYS A 219 9.52 -28.02 6.17
C LYS A 219 9.89 -27.56 4.74
N TYR A 220 10.79 -26.59 4.62
CA TYR A 220 11.12 -25.90 3.37
C TYR A 220 12.45 -26.34 2.76
N THR A 221 13.13 -27.36 3.30
CA THR A 221 14.40 -27.89 2.77
C THR A 221 14.29 -29.36 2.37
N LEU A 222 15.07 -29.78 1.36
CA LEU A 222 15.05 -31.14 0.81
C LEU A 222 15.80 -32.17 1.69
N GLY A 223 16.42 -31.73 2.79
CA GLY A 223 17.23 -32.56 3.68
C GLY A 223 18.61 -32.89 3.11
N ARG A 224 19.25 -33.94 3.64
CA ARG A 224 20.63 -34.34 3.29
C ARG A 224 20.86 -34.53 1.78
N GLN A 225 19.86 -35.02 1.05
CA GLN A 225 19.94 -35.25 -0.40
C GLN A 225 20.10 -33.95 -1.22
N GLY A 226 19.65 -32.81 -0.68
CA GLY A 226 19.78 -31.50 -1.30
C GLY A 226 20.93 -30.66 -0.74
N THR A 227 21.80 -31.21 0.11
CA THR A 227 22.89 -30.46 0.75
C THR A 227 24.19 -30.66 -0.01
N ILE A 228 24.76 -29.56 -0.48
CA ILE A 228 26.05 -29.49 -1.18
C ILE A 228 27.02 -28.76 -0.24
N PHE A 229 28.02 -29.47 0.29
CA PHE A 229 28.90 -28.93 1.33
C PHE A 229 30.24 -29.66 1.38
N PHE A 230 31.31 -29.04 0.84
CA PHE A 230 32.64 -29.62 0.63
C PHE A 230 33.19 -30.56 1.73
N PHE A 231 32.84 -30.32 2.99
CA PHE A 231 33.23 -31.16 4.11
C PHE A 231 32.60 -32.57 4.04
N LEU A 232 31.35 -32.70 3.58
CA LEU A 232 30.67 -33.97 3.35
C LEU A 232 31.35 -34.76 2.22
N GLU A 233 31.67 -34.13 1.10
CA GLU A 233 32.42 -34.78 0.02
C GLU A 233 33.85 -35.13 0.45
N TYR A 234 34.47 -34.32 1.32
CA TYR A 234 35.77 -34.63 1.89
C TYR A 234 35.72 -35.84 2.85
N LEU A 235 34.70 -35.95 3.70
CA LEU A 235 34.49 -37.12 4.54
C LEU A 235 34.27 -38.39 3.69
N ASN A 236 33.39 -38.32 2.69
CA ASN A 236 33.16 -39.42 1.75
C ASN A 236 34.44 -39.85 1.02
N TYR A 237 35.31 -38.90 0.64
CA TYR A 237 36.63 -39.19 0.08
C TYR A 237 37.56 -39.89 1.09
N LEU A 238 37.59 -39.46 2.36
CA LEU A 238 38.39 -40.12 3.40
C LEU A 238 37.92 -41.56 3.65
N ASP A 239 36.60 -41.79 3.68
CA ASP A 239 36.01 -43.13 3.81
C ASP A 239 36.39 -44.03 2.61
N GLN A 240 36.34 -43.52 1.38
CA GLN A 240 36.76 -44.26 0.17
C GLN A 240 38.25 -44.66 0.18
N VAL A 241 39.11 -43.82 0.78
CA VAL A 241 40.56 -44.06 0.87
C VAL A 241 40.93 -44.81 2.16
N ASN A 242 39.97 -45.12 3.04
CA ASN A 242 40.18 -45.68 4.39
C ASN A 242 41.21 -44.88 5.21
N ALA A 243 41.13 -43.55 5.16
CA ALA A 243 42.06 -42.65 5.84
C ALA A 243 41.42 -42.01 7.08
N GLU A 244 42.09 -42.10 8.23
CA GLU A 244 41.60 -41.50 9.48
C GLU A 244 41.57 -39.95 9.45
N LEU A 245 40.61 -39.36 10.16
CA LEU A 245 40.50 -37.91 10.32
C LEU A 245 41.61 -37.36 11.22
N GLU A 246 42.41 -36.46 10.67
CA GLU A 246 43.49 -35.80 11.41
C GLU A 246 42.97 -34.81 12.45
N ASN A 247 43.47 -34.91 13.68
CA ASN A 247 43.14 -33.99 14.77
C ASN A 247 44.12 -32.81 14.89
N THR A 248 45.11 -32.70 13.99
CA THR A 248 46.10 -31.61 13.97
C THR A 248 45.73 -30.54 12.94
N LYS A 249 45.48 -29.30 13.39
CA LYS A 249 45.05 -28.16 12.54
C LYS A 249 45.93 -27.88 11.32
N ARG A 250 47.26 -27.94 11.46
CA ARG A 250 48.19 -27.74 10.33
C ARG A 250 48.07 -28.85 9.28
N LEU A 251 48.02 -30.10 9.74
CA LEU A 251 47.92 -31.27 8.88
C LEU A 251 46.55 -31.36 8.20
N TRP A 252 45.48 -30.96 8.89
CA TRP A 252 44.14 -30.80 8.31
C TRP A 252 44.15 -29.85 7.12
N ASN A 253 44.66 -28.62 7.28
CA ASN A 253 44.72 -27.64 6.19
C ASN A 253 45.55 -28.17 4.99
N ALA A 254 46.68 -28.84 5.25
CA ALA A 254 47.52 -29.43 4.22
C ALA A 254 46.83 -30.58 3.47
N LYS A 255 46.14 -31.50 4.18
CA LYS A 255 45.36 -32.58 3.57
C LYS A 255 44.16 -32.04 2.79
N LEU A 256 43.49 -30.99 3.28
CA LEU A 256 42.35 -30.37 2.58
C LEU A 256 42.79 -29.67 1.28
N ARG A 257 43.90 -28.92 1.28
CA ARG A 257 44.46 -28.32 0.05
C ARG A 257 44.90 -29.38 -0.96
N THR A 258 45.55 -30.44 -0.47
CA THR A 258 45.92 -31.62 -1.26
C THR A 258 44.68 -32.18 -1.95
N TRP A 259 43.63 -32.50 -1.19
CA TRP A 259 42.37 -33.01 -1.72
C TRP A 259 41.73 -32.08 -2.75
N LEU A 260 41.58 -30.78 -2.46
CA LEU A 260 41.03 -29.79 -3.40
C LEU A 260 41.81 -29.76 -4.72
N LYS A 261 43.16 -29.84 -4.66
CA LYS A 261 44.01 -29.82 -5.85
C LYS A 261 43.94 -31.11 -6.68
N TYR A 262 43.97 -32.27 -6.03
CA TYR A 262 44.03 -33.56 -6.74
C TYR A 262 42.67 -34.08 -7.23
N THR A 263 41.56 -33.70 -6.59
CA THR A 263 40.20 -34.11 -7.00
C THR A 263 39.54 -33.18 -8.01
N GLY A 264 40.19 -32.08 -8.40
CA GLY A 264 39.58 -31.00 -9.19
C GLY A 264 38.60 -30.13 -8.41
N GLY A 265 38.34 -30.45 -7.13
CA GLY A 265 37.48 -29.70 -6.23
C GLY A 265 37.89 -28.23 -6.04
N SER A 266 39.14 -27.86 -6.36
CA SER A 266 39.58 -26.46 -6.38
C SER A 266 38.68 -25.58 -7.24
N ASN A 267 38.20 -26.05 -8.38
CA ASN A 267 37.39 -25.25 -9.29
C ASN A 267 35.92 -25.18 -8.82
N GLN A 268 35.40 -26.29 -8.30
CA GLN A 268 34.04 -26.37 -7.76
C GLN A 268 33.88 -25.50 -6.50
N TRP A 269 34.83 -25.59 -5.57
CA TRP A 269 34.74 -24.96 -4.26
C TRP A 269 35.50 -23.62 -4.14
N ALA A 270 36.16 -23.13 -5.21
CA ALA A 270 36.82 -21.81 -5.22
C ALA A 270 35.89 -20.65 -4.86
N THR A 271 34.61 -20.74 -5.23
CA THR A 271 33.61 -19.72 -4.89
C THR A 271 32.94 -19.95 -3.54
N ASP A 272 33.18 -21.11 -2.91
CA ASP A 272 32.51 -21.54 -1.68
C ASP A 272 33.40 -21.40 -0.44
N ILE A 273 34.73 -21.44 -0.60
CA ILE A 273 35.70 -21.40 0.51
C ILE A 273 36.64 -20.19 0.35
N LYS A 274 36.65 -19.30 1.35
CA LYS A 274 37.61 -18.19 1.42
C LYS A 274 38.76 -18.55 2.36
N PHE A 275 39.97 -18.62 1.80
CA PHE A 275 41.21 -18.81 2.56
C PHE A 275 41.84 -17.47 2.96
N ASN A 276 42.60 -17.48 4.06
CA ASN A 276 43.49 -16.38 4.44
C ASN A 276 44.81 -16.50 3.67
N GLU A 277 45.32 -15.40 3.14
CA GLU A 277 46.56 -15.36 2.36
C GLU A 277 47.81 -15.56 3.23
N THR A 278 47.75 -15.20 4.52
CA THR A 278 48.91 -15.28 5.44
C THR A 278 49.01 -16.60 6.20
N ASP A 279 47.91 -17.04 6.82
CA ASP A 279 47.89 -18.20 7.73
C ASP A 279 47.36 -19.48 7.08
N ASP A 280 46.98 -19.41 5.80
CA ASP A 280 46.49 -20.53 5.01
C ASP A 280 45.22 -21.20 5.59
N THR A 281 44.53 -20.52 6.51
CA THR A 281 43.33 -20.94 7.24
C THR A 281 42.05 -20.54 6.50
N ILE A 282 40.94 -21.25 6.73
CA ILE A 282 39.63 -20.86 6.20
C ILE A 282 39.12 -19.66 7.03
N GLN A 283 38.87 -18.52 6.36
CA GLN A 283 38.27 -17.33 6.98
C GLN A 283 36.75 -17.43 7.04
N ALA A 284 36.15 -17.92 5.96
CA ALA A 284 34.71 -18.10 5.80
C ALA A 284 34.46 -19.20 4.78
N PHE A 285 33.32 -19.86 4.87
CA PHE A 285 32.83 -20.75 3.83
C PHE A 285 31.32 -20.67 3.73
N ARG A 286 30.77 -21.08 2.58
CA ARG A 286 29.35 -21.35 2.42
C ARG A 286 29.10 -22.83 2.13
N PHE A 287 27.91 -23.29 2.51
CA PHE A 287 27.31 -24.51 2.01
C PHE A 287 25.95 -24.18 1.39
N GLN A 288 25.43 -25.11 0.59
CA GLN A 288 24.21 -24.91 -0.18
C GLN A 288 23.18 -25.97 0.19
N ILE A 289 21.91 -25.59 0.36
CA ILE A 289 20.81 -26.52 0.66
C ILE A 289 19.66 -26.26 -0.30
N ALA A 290 19.20 -27.28 -1.01
CA ALA A 290 18.02 -27.20 -1.84
C ALA A 290 16.76 -26.94 -1.00
N LEU A 291 16.03 -25.90 -1.38
CA LEU A 291 14.70 -25.57 -0.88
C LEU A 291 13.64 -26.40 -1.62
N LYS A 292 12.53 -26.64 -0.94
CA LYS A 292 11.34 -27.29 -1.49
C LYS A 292 10.07 -26.51 -1.12
N ASN A 293 9.08 -26.60 -2.00
CA ASN A 293 7.74 -26.03 -1.84
C ASN A 293 7.76 -24.55 -1.43
N VAL A 294 8.49 -23.74 -2.20
CA VAL A 294 8.59 -22.28 -2.04
C VAL A 294 8.07 -21.58 -3.29
N ALA A 295 6.80 -21.83 -3.64
CA ALA A 295 6.18 -21.31 -4.88
C ALA A 295 5.26 -20.09 -4.67
N GLU A 296 4.63 -19.95 -3.50
CA GLU A 296 3.75 -18.81 -3.17
C GLU A 296 4.52 -17.71 -2.41
N PRO A 297 4.28 -16.40 -2.64
CA PRO A 297 4.93 -15.31 -1.90
C PRO A 297 4.86 -15.43 -0.36
N ASN A 298 3.77 -15.99 0.16
CA ASN A 298 3.61 -16.24 1.60
C ASN A 298 4.48 -17.41 2.11
N ASP A 299 4.78 -18.40 1.27
CA ASP A 299 5.75 -19.45 1.61
C ASP A 299 7.17 -18.89 1.61
N HIS A 300 7.54 -18.02 0.65
CA HIS A 300 8.83 -17.30 0.72
C HIS A 300 8.96 -16.49 2.03
N LYS A 301 7.93 -15.71 2.39
CA LYS A 301 7.88 -14.94 3.64
C LYS A 301 8.07 -15.82 4.88
N THR A 302 7.43 -16.99 4.90
CA THR A 302 7.47 -17.93 6.03
C THR A 302 8.80 -18.69 6.09
N ALA A 303 9.32 -19.14 4.95
CA ALA A 303 10.61 -19.82 4.83
C ALA A 303 11.76 -18.90 5.23
N THR A 304 11.83 -17.66 4.71
CA THR A 304 12.86 -16.67 5.08
C THR A 304 12.87 -16.40 6.59
N ARG A 305 11.67 -16.24 7.20
CA ARG A 305 11.55 -16.04 8.65
C ARG A 305 12.05 -17.25 9.44
N LEU A 306 11.67 -18.46 9.04
CA LEU A 306 12.07 -19.70 9.71
C LEU A 306 13.57 -19.97 9.59
N LEU A 307 14.14 -19.80 8.39
CA LEU A 307 15.56 -20.05 8.13
C LEU A 307 16.47 -19.06 8.86
N ARG A 308 16.06 -17.78 8.99
CA ARG A 308 16.77 -16.81 9.84
C ARG A 308 16.64 -17.12 11.32
N ALA A 309 15.45 -17.45 11.80
CA ALA A 309 15.27 -17.86 13.20
C ALA A 309 16.11 -19.08 13.58
N ILE A 310 16.33 -20.02 12.64
CA ILE A 310 17.28 -21.14 12.84
C ILE A 310 18.71 -20.63 12.89
N ALA A 311 19.13 -19.74 11.98
CA ALA A 311 20.47 -19.16 11.97
C ALA A 311 20.80 -18.39 13.26
N ASP A 312 19.86 -17.57 13.74
CA ASP A 312 19.97 -16.79 14.98
C ASP A 312 20.08 -17.68 16.24
N GLN A 313 19.59 -18.93 16.18
CA GLN A 313 19.69 -19.91 17.26
C GLN A 313 21.02 -20.70 17.27
N GLN A 314 21.86 -20.59 16.23
CA GLN A 314 23.09 -21.37 16.14
C GLN A 314 24.22 -20.77 16.98
N PRO A 315 25.15 -21.60 17.50
CA PRO A 315 26.31 -21.13 18.26
C PRO A 315 27.41 -20.47 17.42
N PHE A 316 27.23 -20.38 16.09
CA PHE A 316 28.18 -19.77 15.16
C PHE A 316 27.56 -18.57 14.46
N GLU A 317 28.41 -17.68 13.94
CA GLU A 317 27.99 -16.53 13.13
C GLU A 317 27.59 -17.00 11.72
N VAL A 318 26.33 -17.44 11.61
CA VAL A 318 25.71 -17.95 10.38
C VAL A 318 24.89 -16.84 9.71
N GLN A 319 25.09 -16.65 8.41
CA GLN A 319 24.25 -15.81 7.57
C GLN A 319 23.60 -16.65 6.47
N VAL A 320 22.36 -16.32 6.13
CA VAL A 320 21.56 -17.07 5.15
C VAL A 320 21.19 -16.15 3.99
N TYR A 321 21.49 -16.58 2.76
CA TYR A 321 21.28 -15.83 1.53
C TYR A 321 20.53 -16.66 0.49
N HIS A 322 19.59 -16.01 -0.19
CA HIS A 322 18.85 -16.55 -1.33
C HIS A 322 18.38 -15.37 -2.19
N GLU A 323 18.33 -15.54 -3.52
CA GLU A 323 17.97 -14.47 -4.46
C GLU A 323 16.58 -13.86 -4.21
N ILE A 324 15.63 -14.64 -3.68
CA ILE A 324 14.25 -14.19 -3.40
C ILE A 324 14.12 -13.44 -2.05
N PHE A 325 15.12 -13.50 -1.16
CA PHE A 325 15.02 -12.91 0.19
C PHE A 325 14.70 -11.41 0.22
N PRO A 326 15.26 -10.54 -0.64
CA PRO A 326 14.90 -9.12 -0.68
C PRO A 326 13.40 -8.86 -0.90
N PHE A 327 12.72 -9.70 -1.70
CA PHE A 327 11.27 -9.60 -1.92
C PHE A 327 10.48 -10.08 -0.68
N ALA A 328 10.93 -11.16 -0.04
CA ALA A 328 10.34 -11.65 1.21
C ALA A 328 10.44 -10.59 2.33
N ASP A 329 11.53 -9.85 2.39
CA ASP A 329 11.78 -8.79 3.37
C ASP A 329 10.85 -7.59 3.16
N GLN A 330 10.61 -7.20 1.91
CA GLN A 330 9.59 -6.20 1.59
C GLN A 330 8.20 -6.62 2.13
N TYR A 331 7.80 -7.89 1.95
CA TYR A 331 6.52 -8.39 2.47
C TYR A 331 6.47 -8.51 4.00
N LEU A 332 7.60 -8.70 4.67
CA LEU A 332 7.67 -8.70 6.13
C LEU A 332 7.45 -7.28 6.71
N ILE A 333 7.93 -6.24 6.03
CA ILE A 333 7.89 -4.85 6.50
C ILE A 333 6.60 -4.13 6.07
N ILE A 334 6.04 -4.44 4.91
CA ILE A 334 4.93 -3.67 4.32
C ILE A 334 3.66 -3.68 5.17
N MET A 335 3.25 -4.85 5.70
CA MET A 335 1.99 -5.00 6.45
C MET A 335 1.95 -4.23 7.78
N PRO A 336 2.95 -4.30 8.69
CA PRO A 336 2.95 -3.46 9.88
C PRO A 336 3.11 -1.97 9.55
N ALA A 337 3.83 -1.62 8.47
CA ALA A 337 3.98 -0.23 8.04
C ALA A 337 2.67 0.38 7.51
N THR A 338 1.90 -0.33 6.68
CA THR A 338 0.62 0.17 6.16
C THR A 338 -0.41 0.35 7.28
N ILE A 339 -0.53 -0.63 8.19
CA ILE A 339 -1.42 -0.54 9.35
C ILE A 339 -1.07 0.69 10.20
N ARG A 340 0.21 0.86 10.55
CA ARG A 340 0.69 2.02 11.32
C ARG A 340 0.38 3.34 10.61
N ASN A 341 0.62 3.42 9.30
CA ASN A 341 0.38 4.64 8.53
C ASN A 341 -1.11 4.99 8.43
N VAL A 342 -1.99 3.99 8.28
CA VAL A 342 -3.45 4.19 8.30
C VAL A 342 -3.91 4.71 9.66
N PHE A 343 -3.46 4.13 10.78
CA PHE A 343 -3.79 4.62 12.11
C PHE A 343 -3.33 6.07 12.34
N ILE A 344 -2.08 6.41 11.98
CA ILE A 344 -1.56 7.78 12.10
C ILE A 344 -2.39 8.76 11.25
N SER A 345 -2.74 8.37 10.02
CA SER A 345 -3.58 9.19 9.13
C SER A 345 -4.98 9.44 9.71
N LEU A 346 -5.63 8.40 10.23
CA LEU A 346 -6.94 8.50 10.87
C LEU A 346 -6.91 9.40 12.12
N ILE A 347 -5.88 9.27 12.96
CA ILE A 347 -5.68 10.13 14.13
C ILE A 347 -5.50 11.58 13.71
N CYS A 348 -4.62 11.85 12.72
CA CYS A 348 -4.36 13.19 12.21
C CYS A 348 -5.64 13.85 11.65
N MET A 349 -6.37 13.14 10.78
CA MET A 349 -7.64 13.62 10.23
C MET A 349 -8.70 13.87 11.31
N SER A 350 -8.75 13.03 12.34
CA SER A 350 -9.68 13.21 13.47
C SER A 350 -9.33 14.44 14.31
N ILE A 351 -8.04 14.69 14.58
CA ILE A 351 -7.58 15.90 15.30
C ILE A 351 -7.91 17.16 14.50
N ILE A 352 -7.63 17.18 13.20
CA ILE A 352 -7.95 18.33 12.32
C ILE A 352 -9.46 18.56 12.26
N ALA A 353 -10.27 17.51 12.13
CA ALA A 353 -11.73 17.63 12.12
C ALA A 353 -12.30 18.18 13.44
N LEU A 354 -11.77 17.74 14.59
CA LEU A 354 -12.17 18.24 15.91
C LEU A 354 -11.74 19.70 16.17
N LEU A 355 -10.61 20.13 15.60
CA LEU A 355 -10.12 21.51 15.69
C LEU A 355 -10.93 22.45 14.78
N LEU A 356 -11.22 22.01 13.54
CA LEU A 356 -11.90 22.83 12.53
C LEU A 356 -13.43 22.90 12.75
N ILE A 357 -14.03 21.88 13.37
CA ILE A 357 -15.47 21.83 13.70
C ILE A 357 -15.63 21.99 15.23
N PRO A 358 -15.76 23.23 15.76
CA PRO A 358 -15.88 23.48 17.19
C PRO A 358 -17.23 22.99 17.75
N SER A 359 -17.35 21.68 17.97
CA SER A 359 -18.59 20.99 18.38
C SER A 359 -18.39 19.98 19.52
N LEU A 360 -17.39 20.22 20.37
CA LEU A 360 -17.24 19.54 21.67
C LEU A 360 -18.42 19.69 22.68
N PRO A 361 -19.38 20.66 22.60
CA PRO A 361 -20.46 20.76 23.58
C PRO A 361 -21.49 19.62 23.57
N SER A 362 -21.78 19.02 22.40
CA SER A 362 -22.97 18.16 22.21
C SER A 362 -22.90 16.83 22.97
N CYS A 363 -21.70 16.31 23.23
CA CYS A 363 -21.52 15.00 23.88
C CYS A 363 -21.60 15.06 25.42
N LYS A 364 -21.26 16.20 26.04
CA LYS A 364 -21.26 16.34 27.50
C LYS A 364 -22.51 17.02 28.08
N PHE A 365 -23.20 17.86 27.32
CA PHE A 365 -24.39 18.57 27.82
C PHE A 365 -25.68 17.72 27.80
N CYS A 366 -25.81 16.80 26.83
CA CYS A 366 -26.98 15.92 26.71
C CYS A 366 -27.02 14.82 27.78
N ALA A 367 -25.87 14.41 28.33
CA ALA A 367 -25.78 13.34 29.33
C ALA A 367 -26.01 13.83 30.78
N SER A 368 -25.73 15.10 31.09
CA SER A 368 -25.88 15.66 32.44
C SER A 368 -27.24 16.30 32.71
N ARG A 369 -28.00 16.65 31.67
CA ARG A 369 -29.29 17.35 31.81
C ARG A 369 -30.52 16.42 31.83
N SER A 370 -30.36 15.14 31.51
CA SER A 370 -31.43 14.13 31.62
C SER A 370 -31.65 13.61 33.04
N THR A 371 -30.62 13.61 33.90
CA THR A 371 -30.71 13.10 35.29
C THR A 371 -31.13 14.13 36.33
N SER A 372 -31.09 15.43 36.04
CA SER A 372 -31.43 16.49 37.01
C SER A 372 -32.88 17.01 36.94
N TYR A 373 -33.70 16.55 35.99
CA TYR A 373 -35.11 16.98 35.83
C TYR A 373 -36.14 15.89 36.19
N GLN A 374 -35.72 14.86 36.93
CA GLN A 374 -36.59 13.76 37.36
C GLN A 374 -36.62 13.61 38.90
N GLY A 375 -36.30 14.68 39.63
CA GLY A 375 -36.15 14.68 41.08
C GLY A 375 -36.25 16.05 41.74
N MET A 376 -37.33 16.79 41.50
CA MET A 376 -37.92 17.80 42.41
C MET A 376 -39.34 18.15 41.96
#